data_AF-A0A950C6A3-F1
#
_entry.id   AF-A0A950C6A3-F1
#
_cell.length_a   1.000
_cell.length_b   1.000
_cell.length_c   1.000
_cell.angle_alpha   90.00
_cell.angle_beta   90.00
_cell.angle_gamma   90.00
#
_symmetry.space_group_name_H-M   'P 1'
#
loop_
_entity.id
_entity.type
_entity.pdbx_description
1 polymer ?
#
loop_
_entity_poly.entity_id
_entity_poly.type
_entity_poly.pdbx_seq_one_letter_code
_entity_poly.pdbx_strand_id
1 'polypeptide(L)'
;MVRVTQVLEAHVLGAEDWLGAREVCELCRIDLEVVRELAALGLVPTREKATGEWQVAATALARLRIVGSLMRDLGVNASGAALAVELLEVQRELERRIRRLERLSGDY
;
A
#
# COMPACT_ATOMS: atom_id res chain seq x y z
N MET A 1 -6.47 -13.82 42.21
CA MET A 1 -6.56 -12.89 41.07
C MET A 1 -6.03 -13.62 39.85
N VAL A 2 -6.89 -14.03 38.92
CA VAL A 2 -6.49 -14.79 37.71
C VAL A 2 -6.01 -13.80 36.66
N ARG A 3 -4.80 -14.00 36.15
CA ARG A 3 -4.20 -13.17 35.12
C ARG A 3 -4.66 -13.71 33.75
N VAL A 4 -5.46 -12.94 33.03
CA VAL A 4 -5.89 -13.31 31.67
C VAL A 4 -4.74 -12.96 30.72
N THR A 5 -4.13 -13.97 30.13
CA THR A 5 -3.15 -13.79 29.05
C THR A 5 -3.92 -13.66 27.74
N GLN A 6 -3.94 -12.48 27.14
CA GLN A 6 -4.46 -12.31 25.78
C GLN A 6 -3.39 -12.78 24.79
N VAL A 7 -3.73 -13.79 24.00
CA VAL A 7 -2.91 -14.27 22.89
C VAL A 7 -3.40 -13.56 21.63
N LEU A 8 -2.49 -12.88 20.93
CA LEU A 8 -2.74 -12.26 19.63
C LEU A 8 -2.12 -13.15 18.56
N GLU A 9 -2.90 -13.49 17.55
CA GLU A 9 -2.41 -14.21 16.37
C GLU A 9 -2.10 -13.20 15.27
N ALA A 10 -0.95 -13.37 14.61
CA ALA A 10 -0.52 -12.53 13.50
C ALA A 10 -0.31 -13.41 12.26
N HIS A 11 -0.82 -12.93 11.12
CA HIS A 11 -0.61 -13.57 9.84
C HIS A 11 0.38 -12.75 9.00
N VAL A 12 1.39 -13.41 8.43
CA VAL A 12 2.36 -12.76 7.55
C VAL A 12 1.76 -12.74 6.15
N LEU A 13 1.59 -11.53 5.60
CA LEU A 13 1.08 -11.34 4.25
C LEU A 13 2.22 -11.44 3.23
N GLY A 14 2.07 -12.34 2.27
CA GLY A 14 2.91 -12.52 1.09
C GLY A 14 2.34 -11.85 -0.16
N ALA A 15 2.97 -12.15 -1.30
CA ALA A 15 2.64 -11.54 -2.58
C ALA A 15 1.28 -11.99 -3.15
N GLU A 16 0.88 -13.22 -2.85
CA GLU A 16 -0.34 -13.86 -3.36
C GLU A 16 -1.56 -13.59 -2.48
N ASP A 17 -1.38 -12.90 -1.35
CA ASP A 17 -2.45 -12.65 -0.39
C ASP A 17 -3.35 -11.48 -0.83
N TRP A 18 -4.61 -11.58 -0.44
CA TRP A 18 -5.66 -10.61 -0.78
C TRP A 18 -6.40 -10.21 0.48
N LEU A 19 -6.53 -8.91 0.68
CA LEU A 19 -7.22 -8.30 1.82
C LEU A 19 -8.62 -7.85 1.41
N GLY A 20 -9.58 -7.92 2.32
CA GLY A 20 -10.89 -7.32 2.09
C GLY A 20 -10.78 -5.80 1.96
N ALA A 21 -11.57 -5.20 1.06
CA ALA A 21 -11.52 -3.75 0.87
C ALA A 21 -11.86 -2.96 2.15
N ARG A 22 -12.73 -3.49 3.03
CA ARG A 22 -13.02 -2.89 4.34
C ARG A 22 -11.81 -2.88 5.27
N GLU A 23 -11.10 -4.00 5.36
CA GLU A 23 -9.87 -4.10 6.17
C GLU A 23 -8.82 -3.10 5.69
N VAL A 24 -8.69 -2.95 4.36
CA VAL A 24 -7.81 -1.95 3.75
C VAL A 24 -8.24 -0.52 4.10
N CYS A 25 -9.53 -0.21 4.04
CA CYS A 25 -10.05 1.09 4.43
C CYS A 25 -9.67 1.43 5.87
N GLU A 26 -9.83 0.49 6.80
CA GLU A 26 -9.48 0.66 8.21
C GLU A 26 -7.96 0.83 8.42
N LEU A 27 -7.15 -0.04 7.80
CA LEU A 27 -5.69 -0.03 7.93
C LEU A 27 -5.05 1.24 7.36
N CYS A 28 -5.61 1.77 6.27
CA CYS A 28 -5.07 2.93 5.55
C CYS A 28 -5.78 4.24 5.91
N ARG A 29 -6.91 4.15 6.61
CA ARG A 29 -7.84 5.25 6.94
C ARG A 29 -8.21 6.05 5.69
N ILE A 30 -8.74 5.35 4.70
CA ILE A 30 -9.29 5.87 3.43
C ILE A 30 -10.65 5.22 3.19
N ASP A 31 -11.52 5.89 2.45
CA ASP A 31 -12.85 5.36 2.16
C ASP A 31 -12.85 4.37 0.99
N LEU A 32 -13.90 3.54 0.91
CA LEU A 32 -14.04 2.55 -0.16
C LEU A 32 -14.04 3.20 -1.56
N GLU A 33 -14.60 4.41 -1.67
CA GLU A 33 -14.62 5.13 -2.95
C GLU A 33 -13.21 5.53 -3.39
N VAL A 34 -12.33 5.89 -2.44
CA VAL A 34 -10.92 6.15 -2.72
C VAL A 34 -10.24 4.86 -3.20
N VAL A 35 -10.51 3.72 -2.55
CA VAL A 35 -9.95 2.43 -2.99
C VAL A 35 -10.38 2.10 -4.43
N ARG A 36 -11.64 2.38 -4.80
CA ARG A 36 -12.14 2.19 -6.17
C ARG A 36 -11.48 3.14 -7.16
N GLU A 37 -11.32 4.41 -6.81
CA GLU A 37 -10.64 5.38 -7.65
C GLU A 37 -9.18 4.95 -7.91
N LEU A 38 -8.45 4.57 -6.86
CA LEU A 38 -7.07 4.10 -6.98
C LEU A 38 -6.95 2.78 -7.79
N ALA A 39 -7.95 1.91 -7.71
CA ALA A 39 -8.03 0.72 -8.56
C ALA A 39 -8.26 1.10 -10.03
N ALA A 40 -9.17 2.05 -10.30
CA ALA A 40 -9.42 2.56 -11.64
C ALA A 40 -8.20 3.28 -12.25
N LEU A 41 -7.39 3.92 -11.41
CA LEU A 41 -6.10 4.53 -11.79
C LEU A 41 -4.99 3.48 -12.00
N GLY A 42 -5.23 2.20 -11.68
CA GLY A 42 -4.25 1.12 -11.83
C GLY A 42 -3.17 1.06 -10.74
N LEU A 43 -3.24 1.92 -9.71
CA LEU A 43 -2.28 1.92 -8.60
C LEU A 43 -2.41 0.65 -7.75
N VAL A 44 -3.63 0.13 -7.65
CA VAL A 44 -3.99 -0.93 -6.71
C VAL A 44 -4.64 -2.08 -7.49
N PRO A 45 -4.04 -3.28 -7.51
CA PRO A 45 -4.69 -4.46 -8.06
C PRO A 45 -5.88 -4.87 -7.19
N THR A 46 -7.04 -5.02 -7.81
CA THR A 46 -8.27 -5.44 -7.15
C THR A 46 -8.91 -6.62 -7.86
N ARG A 47 -9.68 -7.41 -7.12
CA ARG A 47 -10.54 -8.45 -7.68
C ARG A 47 -11.86 -8.47 -6.93
N GLU A 48 -12.90 -8.97 -7.60
CA GLU A 48 -14.20 -9.20 -7.00
C GLU A 48 -14.41 -10.71 -6.82
N LYS A 49 -14.79 -11.11 -5.61
CA LYS A 49 -15.20 -12.50 -5.34
C LYS A 49 -16.56 -12.76 -5.95
N ALA A 50 -16.90 -14.04 -6.15
CA ALA A 50 -18.24 -14.45 -6.58
C ALA A 50 -19.37 -13.98 -5.64
N THR A 51 -19.04 -13.67 -4.38
CA THR A 51 -19.96 -13.08 -3.38
C THR A 51 -20.21 -11.58 -3.57
N GLY A 52 -19.54 -10.92 -4.53
CA GLY A 52 -19.57 -9.47 -4.74
C GLY A 52 -18.60 -8.71 -3.82
N GLU A 53 -17.83 -9.41 -2.99
CA GLU A 53 -16.86 -8.77 -2.09
C GLU A 53 -15.59 -8.36 -2.84
N TRP A 54 -15.23 -7.08 -2.71
CA TRP A 54 -13.98 -6.55 -3.24
C TRP A 54 -12.79 -6.93 -2.37
N GLN A 55 -11.73 -7.36 -3.04
CA GLN A 55 -10.43 -7.61 -2.44
C GLN A 55 -9.32 -6.83 -3.14
N VAL A 56 -8.30 -6.52 -2.37
CA VAL A 56 -7.13 -5.75 -2.77
C VAL A 56 -5.89 -6.63 -2.56
N ALA A 57 -4.97 -6.64 -3.50
CA ALA A 57 -3.71 -7.36 -3.32
C ALA A 57 -2.94 -6.83 -2.10
N ALA A 58 -2.46 -7.71 -1.23
CA ALA A 58 -1.74 -7.33 -0.02
C ALA A 58 -0.47 -6.51 -0.32
N THR A 59 0.14 -6.73 -1.49
CA THR A 59 1.28 -5.96 -2.01
C THR A 59 1.00 -4.47 -2.19
N ALA A 60 -0.27 -4.07 -2.35
CA ALA A 60 -0.66 -2.66 -2.46
C ALA A 60 -0.79 -1.95 -1.11
N LEU A 61 -0.80 -2.68 0.02
CA LEU A 61 -1.04 -2.11 1.34
C LEU A 61 -0.02 -1.01 1.70
N ALA A 62 1.25 -1.21 1.38
CA ALA A 62 2.28 -0.21 1.63
C ALA A 62 2.05 1.09 0.86
N ARG A 63 1.66 0.99 -0.42
CA ARG A 63 1.30 2.15 -1.26
C ARG A 63 0.06 2.86 -0.71
N LEU A 64 -0.97 2.11 -0.35
CA LEU A 64 -2.22 2.65 0.19
C LEU A 64 -2.04 3.39 1.52
N ARG A 65 -1.13 2.93 2.38
CA ARG A 65 -0.78 3.67 3.61
C ARG A 65 -0.15 5.02 3.30
N ILE A 66 0.70 5.09 2.27
CA ILE A 66 1.29 6.35 1.81
C ILE A 66 0.20 7.25 1.22
N VAL A 67 -0.68 6.72 0.37
CA VAL A 67 -1.83 7.48 -0.16
C VAL A 67 -2.65 8.10 0.97
N GLY A 68 -3.07 7.30 1.95
CA GLY A 68 -3.84 7.80 3.07
C GLY A 68 -3.12 8.89 3.86
N SER A 69 -1.80 8.75 4.08
CA SER A 69 -0.98 9.80 4.71
C SER A 69 -0.93 11.06 3.86
N LEU A 70 -0.65 10.97 2.56
CA LEU A 70 -0.61 12.14 1.67
C LEU A 70 -1.94 12.88 1.65
N MET A 71 -3.06 12.16 1.54
CA MET A 71 -4.39 12.78 1.52
C MET A 71 -4.70 13.50 2.84
N ARG A 72 -4.32 12.93 3.99
CA ARG A 72 -4.56 13.55 5.31
C ARG A 72 -3.60 14.69 5.63
N ASP A 73 -2.32 14.49 5.35
CA ASP A 73 -1.25 15.36 5.82
C ASP A 73 -1.02 16.53 4.84
N LEU A 74 -1.29 16.32 3.54
CA LEU A 74 -1.10 17.32 2.49
C LEU A 74 -2.41 17.77 1.82
N GLY A 75 -3.55 17.15 2.14
CA GLY A 75 -4.85 17.53 1.59
C GLY A 75 -5.04 17.26 0.09
N VAL A 76 -4.19 16.41 -0.50
CA VAL A 76 -4.31 16.04 -1.92
C VAL A 76 -5.47 15.06 -2.14
N ASN A 77 -6.08 15.08 -3.32
CA ASN A 77 -7.07 14.09 -3.72
C ASN A 77 -6.42 12.73 -4.05
N ALA A 78 -7.24 11.68 -4.26
CA ALA A 78 -6.75 10.33 -4.52
C ALA A 78 -5.90 10.22 -5.78
N SER A 79 -6.32 10.84 -6.89
CA SER A 79 -5.52 10.98 -8.11
C SER A 79 -4.14 11.63 -7.88
N GLY A 80 -4.09 12.73 -7.11
CA GLY A 80 -2.83 13.42 -6.78
C GLY A 80 -1.94 12.59 -5.86
N ALA A 81 -2.52 11.88 -4.90
CA ALA A 81 -1.80 10.95 -4.05
C ALA A 81 -1.24 9.76 -4.83
N ALA A 82 -1.99 9.23 -5.80
CA ALA A 82 -1.52 8.16 -6.69
C ALA A 82 -0.29 8.59 -7.48
N LEU A 83 -0.36 9.76 -8.13
CA LEU A 83 0.77 10.33 -8.86
C LEU A 83 2.00 10.53 -7.96
N ALA A 84 1.79 11.06 -6.75
CA ALA A 84 2.89 11.26 -5.79
C ALA A 84 3.53 9.93 -5.38
N VAL A 85 2.74 8.86 -5.19
CA VAL A 85 3.28 7.52 -4.91
C VAL A 85 4.11 7.00 -6.08
N GLU A 86 3.64 7.13 -7.32
CA GLU A 86 4.41 6.74 -8.51
C GLU A 86 5.75 7.48 -8.60
N LEU A 87 5.75 8.80 -8.36
CA LEU A 87 6.97 9.60 -8.35
C LEU A 87 7.95 9.15 -7.26
N LEU A 88 7.45 8.83 -6.06
CA LEU A 88 8.28 8.30 -4.97
C LEU A 88 8.88 6.93 -5.34
N GLU A 89 8.15 6.08 -6.04
CA GLU A 89 8.65 4.78 -6.52
C GLU A 89 9.75 4.95 -7.56
N VAL A 90 9.55 5.86 -8.52
CA VAL A 90 10.58 6.23 -9.51
C VAL A 90 11.81 6.80 -8.82
N GLN A 91 11.65 7.72 -7.87
CA GLN A 91 12.77 8.29 -7.11
C GLN A 91 13.56 7.19 -6.38
N ARG A 92 12.86 6.29 -5.67
CA ARG A 92 13.50 5.17 -4.96
C ARG A 92 14.26 4.24 -5.91
N GLU A 93 13.77 4.04 -7.13
CA GLU A 93 14.46 3.25 -8.15
C GLU A 93 15.71 3.97 -8.65
N LEU A 94 15.62 5.27 -8.94
CA LEU A 94 16.77 6.08 -9.34
C LEU A 94 17.86 6.08 -8.28
N GLU A 95 17.51 6.29 -7.02
CA GLU A 95 18.46 6.23 -5.91
C GLU A 95 19.08 4.83 -5.75
N ARG A 96 18.30 3.75 -5.94
CA ARG A 96 18.83 2.37 -5.92
C ARG A 96 19.83 2.14 -7.04
N ARG A 97 19.60 2.70 -8.23
CA ARG A 97 20.53 2.64 -9.37
C ARG A 97 21.81 3.43 -9.08
N ILE A 98 21.69 4.65 -8.57
CA ILE A 98 22.85 5.48 -8.16
C ILE A 98 23.70 4.73 -7.14
N ARG A 99 23.10 4.25 -6.04
CA ARG A 99 23.80 3.45 -5.01
C ARG A 99 24.43 2.17 -5.54
N ARG A 100 23.88 1.60 -6.63
CA ARG A 100 24.49 0.43 -7.29
C ARG A 100 25.72 0.85 -8.09
N LEU A 101 25.65 1.95 -8.82
CA LEU A 101 26.78 2.47 -9.59
C LEU A 101 27.92 2.94 -8.68
N GLU A 102 27.60 3.66 -7.61
CA GLU A 102 28.59 4.12 -6.61
C GLU A 102 29.36 2.95 -5.99
N ARG A 103 28.68 1.84 -5.70
CA ARG A 103 29.31 0.60 -5.22
C ARG A 103 30.25 -0.03 -6.25
N LEU A 104 29.92 0.06 -7.54
CA LEU A 104 30.76 -0.47 -8.62
C LEU A 104 31.95 0.45 -8.95
N SER A 105 31.81 1.77 -8.75
CA SER A 105 32.87 2.74 -8.98
C SER A 105 33.81 2.91 -7.78
N GLY A 106 33.37 2.57 -6.57
CA GLY A 106 34.16 2.64 -5.33
C GLY A 106 35.08 1.43 -5.09
N ASP A 107 35.08 0.44 -5.98
CA ASP A 107 35.96 -0.74 -5.97
C ASP A 107 37.25 -0.53 -6.81
N TYR A 108 37.70 0.72 -7.02
CA TYR A 108 38.97 1.06 -7.68
C TYR A 108 39.79 2.09 -6.90
#